data_AF-A0A6I2Y4S2-F1
#
_entry.id   AF-A0A6I2Y4S2-F1
#
_cell.length_a   1.000
_cell.length_b   1.000
_cell.length_c   1.000
_cell.angle_alpha   90.00
_cell.angle_beta   90.00
_cell.angle_gamma   90.00
#
_symmetry.space_group_name_H-M   'P 1'
#
loop_
_entity.id
_entity.type
_entity.pdbx_description
1 polymer ?
#
loop_
_entity_poly.entity_id
_entity_poly.type
_entity_poly.pdbx_seq_one_letter_code
_entity_poly.pdbx_strand_id
1 'polypeptide(L)'
;MSRQAKPAYKITGPEVDLHAEVILDSRGRRVDQAYVDRALADVEEDLARRAGRPSLTGKSEHSPHVSFRITPELKALAEQTAREQGTTVSTLAREAFERFLAS
;
A
#
# COMPACT_ATOMS: atom_id res chain seq x y z
N MET A 1 -5.11 19.13 -13.05
CA MET A 1 -6.55 19.09 -12.73
C MET A 1 -6.80 17.91 -11.79
N SER A 2 -7.04 18.18 -10.51
CA SER A 2 -7.20 17.15 -9.48
C SER A 2 -8.53 16.41 -9.70
N ARG A 3 -8.47 15.10 -9.94
CA ARG A 3 -9.69 14.27 -9.99
C ARG A 3 -10.27 14.19 -8.57
N GLN A 4 -11.42 14.82 -8.34
CA GLN A 4 -12.19 14.56 -7.13
C GLN A 4 -12.60 13.08 -7.14
N ALA A 5 -12.15 12.33 -6.13
CA ALA A 5 -12.53 10.94 -5.95
C ALA A 5 -14.04 10.87 -5.68
N LYS A 6 -14.78 10.10 -6.48
CA LYS A 6 -16.20 9.81 -6.20
C LYS A 6 -16.28 9.09 -4.85
N PRO A 7 -17.16 9.51 -3.91
CA PRO A 7 -17.32 8.79 -2.66
C PRO A 7 -17.80 7.36 -2.93
N ALA A 8 -17.16 6.39 -2.29
CA ALA A 8 -17.44 4.96 -2.45
C ALA A 8 -18.80 4.52 -1.85
N TYR A 9 -19.48 5.42 -1.14
CA TYR A 9 -20.77 5.18 -0.52
C TYR A 9 -21.73 6.32 -0.86
N LYS A 10 -22.99 5.95 -1.09
CA LYS A 10 -24.09 6.90 -1.29
C LYS A 10 -24.77 7.07 0.07
N ILE A 11 -24.74 8.29 0.61
CA ILE A 11 -25.53 8.61 1.81
C ILE A 11 -26.99 8.58 1.37
N THR A 12 -27.75 7.63 1.91
CA THR A 12 -29.19 7.48 1.66
C THR A 12 -29.90 7.56 2.99
N GLY A 13 -30.48 8.73 3.29
CA GLY A 13 -31.23 8.95 4.53
C GLY A 13 -31.27 10.42 4.93
N PRO A 14 -32.17 10.79 5.85
CA PRO A 14 -32.18 12.11 6.48
C PRO A 14 -30.94 12.28 7.38
N GLU A 15 -30.56 13.54 7.63
CA GLU A 15 -29.61 13.85 8.70
C GLU A 15 -30.25 13.53 10.05
N VAL A 16 -29.46 13.00 10.98
CA VAL A 16 -29.93 12.60 12.31
C VAL A 16 -29.07 13.28 13.36
N ASP A 17 -29.73 13.92 14.33
CA ASP A 17 -29.07 14.50 15.50
C ASP A 17 -28.90 13.43 16.58
N LEU A 18 -27.64 13.00 16.80
CA LEU A 18 -27.26 11.97 17.76
C LEU A 18 -27.43 12.42 19.23
N HIS A 19 -27.66 13.71 19.48
CA HIS A 19 -27.96 14.24 20.82
C HIS A 19 -29.45 14.19 21.15
N ALA A 20 -30.31 14.32 20.13
CA ALA A 20 -31.76 14.30 20.27
C ALA A 20 -32.34 12.88 20.21
N GLU A 21 -31.75 12.02 19.37
CA GLU A 21 -32.30 10.70 19.08
C GLU A 21 -31.33 9.56 19.43
N VAL A 22 -31.86 8.46 19.97
CA VAL A 22 -31.06 7.26 20.25
C VAL A 22 -31.06 6.37 19.02
N ILE A 23 -29.96 6.42 18.28
CA ILE A 23 -29.72 5.56 17.11
C ILE A 23 -28.90 4.35 17.53
N LEU A 24 -29.31 3.17 17.07
CA LEU A 24 -28.62 1.91 17.30
C LEU A 24 -28.06 1.38 15.98
N ASP A 25 -26.88 0.78 16.04
CA ASP A 25 -26.32 0.04 14.92
C ASP A 25 -26.99 -1.33 14.75
N SER A 26 -26.59 -2.10 13.73
CA SER A 26 -27.11 -3.44 13.46
C SER A 26 -26.83 -4.47 14.55
N ARG A 27 -25.99 -4.14 15.54
CA ARG A 27 -25.66 -4.96 16.71
C ARG A 27 -26.28 -4.41 18.00
N GLY A 28 -27.17 -3.42 17.90
CA GLY A 28 -27.85 -2.80 19.04
C GLY A 28 -26.99 -1.84 19.86
N ARG A 29 -25.82 -1.41 19.34
CA ARG A 29 -24.93 -0.47 20.02
C ARG A 29 -25.36 0.96 19.71
N ARG A 30 -25.37 1.84 20.73
CA ARG A 30 -25.69 3.26 20.55
C ARG A 30 -24.64 3.94 19.66
N VAL A 31 -25.11 4.66 18.66
CA VAL A 31 -24.31 5.52 17.79
C VAL A 31 -24.33 6.93 18.39
N ASP A 32 -23.33 7.25 19.18
CA ASP A 32 -23.07 8.57 19.73
C ASP A 32 -21.71 9.11 19.21
N GLN A 33 -21.32 10.31 19.63
CA GLN A 33 -20.04 10.90 19.20
C GLN A 33 -18.85 10.00 19.54
N ALA A 34 -18.84 9.39 20.73
CA ALA A 34 -17.77 8.49 21.16
C ALA A 34 -17.72 7.19 20.35
N TYR A 35 -18.84 6.71 19.82
CA TYR A 35 -18.88 5.61 18.85
C TYR A 35 -18.23 6.03 17.52
N VAL A 36 -18.56 7.22 17.01
CA VAL A 36 -18.01 7.75 15.76
C VAL A 36 -16.49 7.93 15.86
N ASP A 37 -16.02 8.55 16.94
CA ASP A 37 -14.59 8.82 17.15
C ASP A 37 -13.78 7.53 17.18
N ARG A 38 -14.29 6.48 17.84
CA ARG A 38 -13.65 5.15 17.85
C ARG A 38 -13.62 4.51 16.46
N ALA A 39 -14.73 4.57 15.73
CA ALA A 39 -14.79 4.02 14.38
C ALA A 39 -13.83 4.73 13.42
N LEU A 40 -13.63 6.05 13.58
CA LEU A 40 -12.65 6.80 12.81
C LEU A 40 -11.21 6.39 13.17
N ALA A 41 -10.89 6.28 14.46
CA ALA A 41 -9.56 5.84 14.91
C ALA A 41 -9.19 4.45 14.36
N ASP A 42 -10.13 3.49 14.37
CA ASP A 42 -9.93 2.15 13.81
C ASP A 42 -9.64 2.20 12.30
N VAL A 43 -10.35 3.07 11.56
CA VAL A 43 -10.14 3.27 10.12
C VAL A 43 -8.79 3.94 9.86
N GLU A 44 -8.40 4.94 10.64
CA GLU A 44 -7.10 5.59 10.52
C GLU A 44 -5.95 4.62 10.80
N GLU A 45 -6.07 3.77 11.82
CA GLU A 45 -5.09 2.71 12.12
C GLU A 45 -5.01 1.69 10.97
N ASP A 46 -6.15 1.27 10.43
CA ASP A 46 -6.21 0.37 9.27
C ASP A 46 -5.58 0.99 8.01
N LEU A 47 -5.85 2.27 7.75
CA LEU A 47 -5.25 3.01 6.64
C LEU A 47 -3.74 3.18 6.84
N ALA A 48 -3.28 3.47 8.06
CA ALA A 48 -1.87 3.55 8.40
C ALA A 48 -1.16 2.21 8.21
N ARG A 49 -1.81 1.09 8.57
CA ARG A 49 -1.30 -0.27 8.34
C ARG A 49 -1.27 -0.66 6.87
N ARG A 50 -2.27 -0.25 6.08
CA ARG A 50 -2.41 -0.56 4.64
C ARG A 50 -1.59 0.37 3.74
N ALA A 51 -1.19 1.53 4.24
CA ALA A 51 -0.26 2.42 3.59
C ALA A 51 1.14 1.81 3.60
N GLY A 52 1.38 0.85 2.71
CA GLY A 52 2.76 0.51 2.31
C GLY A 52 3.51 1.79 1.93
N ARG A 53 4.84 1.81 2.14
CA ARG A 53 5.73 2.96 1.95
C ARG A 53 5.29 3.83 0.75
N PRO A 54 4.86 5.09 0.97
CA PRO A 54 4.36 5.93 -0.11
C PRO A 54 5.42 6.09 -1.22
N SER A 55 4.99 6.08 -2.48
CA SER A 55 5.87 6.33 -3.62
C SER A 55 6.49 7.73 -3.50
N LEU A 56 7.81 7.83 -3.60
CA LEU A 56 8.55 9.11 -3.53
C LEU A 56 8.17 10.10 -4.65
N THR A 57 7.45 9.65 -5.69
CA THR A 57 7.08 10.41 -6.88
C THR A 57 5.60 10.77 -6.98
N GLY A 58 4.77 10.40 -5.98
CA GLY A 58 3.33 10.70 -5.97
C GLY A 58 2.48 10.00 -7.03
N LYS A 59 3.10 9.23 -7.92
CA LYS A 59 2.43 8.31 -8.83
C LYS A 59 2.68 6.89 -8.37
N SER A 60 1.60 6.16 -8.14
CA SER A 60 1.62 4.71 -7.97
C SER A 60 1.90 4.03 -9.32
N GLU A 61 3.05 4.32 -9.92
CA GLU A 61 3.53 3.69 -11.15
C GLU A 61 4.42 2.50 -10.77
N HIS A 62 4.19 1.35 -11.39
CA HIS A 62 5.07 0.19 -11.23
C HIS A 62 6.45 0.54 -11.75
N SER A 63 7.50 0.15 -11.01
CA SER A 63 8.87 0.28 -11.49
C SER A 63 9.03 -0.43 -12.84
N PRO A 64 9.73 0.18 -13.82
CA PRO A 64 10.07 -0.49 -15.07
C PRO A 64 10.76 -1.82 -14.80
N HIS A 65 10.37 -2.85 -15.55
CA HIS A 65 10.87 -4.22 -15.37
C HIS A 65 11.51 -4.72 -16.65
N VAL A 66 12.67 -5.37 -16.51
CA VAL A 66 13.38 -6.03 -17.61
C VAL A 66 13.64 -7.48 -17.20
N SER A 67 13.38 -8.42 -18.10
CA SER A 67 13.65 -9.83 -17.92
C SER A 67 14.77 -10.30 -18.84
N PHE A 68 15.66 -11.15 -18.32
CA PHE A 68 16.77 -11.73 -19.07
C PHE A 68 16.59 -13.23 -19.19
N ARG A 69 16.91 -13.78 -20.36
CA ARG A 69 17.12 -15.21 -20.52
C ARG A 69 18.59 -15.51 -20.25
N ILE A 70 18.83 -16.38 -19.28
CA ILE A 70 20.16 -16.82 -18.88
C ILE A 70 20.20 -18.34 -18.84
N THR A 71 21.40 -18.91 -18.93
CA THR A 71 21.56 -20.35 -18.78
C THR A 71 21.34 -20.78 -17.32
N PRO A 72 20.96 -22.05 -17.07
CA PRO A 72 20.78 -22.55 -15.70
C PRO A 72 22.03 -22.40 -14.83
N GLU A 73 23.21 -22.57 -15.42
CA GLU A 73 24.51 -22.46 -14.74
C GLU A 73 24.74 -21.03 -14.26
N LEU A 74 24.44 -20.04 -15.11
CA LEU A 74 24.58 -18.64 -14.74
C LEU A 74 23.59 -18.24 -13.64
N LYS A 75 22.37 -18.78 -13.66
CA LYS A 75 21.38 -18.57 -12.59
C LYS A 75 21.88 -19.13 -11.26
N ALA A 76 22.42 -20.35 -11.26
CA ALA A 76 22.96 -20.99 -10.06
C ALA A 76 24.12 -20.19 -9.47
N LEU A 77 25.04 -19.73 -10.33
CA LEU A 77 26.16 -18.89 -9.92
C LEU A 77 25.68 -17.56 -9.30
N ALA A 78 24.73 -16.88 -9.95
CA ALA A 78 24.18 -15.62 -9.44
C ALA A 78 23.50 -15.79 -8.07
N GLU A 79 22.77 -16.89 -7.86
CA GLU A 79 22.15 -17.21 -6.57
C GLU A 79 23.18 -17.50 -5.48
N GLN A 80 24.26 -18.21 -5.81
CA GLN A 80 25.34 -18.47 -4.87
C GLN A 80 26.04 -17.16 -4.46
N THR A 81 26.45 -16.35 -5.44
CA THR A 81 27.11 -15.07 -5.19
C THR A 81 26.23 -14.13 -4.37
N ALA A 82 24.94 -14.05 -4.68
CA ALA A 82 24.00 -13.24 -3.91
C ALA A 82 23.91 -13.70 -2.44
N ARG A 83 23.86 -15.01 -2.19
CA ARG A 83 23.86 -15.57 -0.82
C ARG A 83 25.15 -15.24 -0.06
N GLU A 84 26.31 -15.42 -0.70
CA GLU A 84 27.62 -15.13 -0.10
C GLU A 84 27.76 -13.64 0.27
N GLN A 85 27.17 -12.75 -0.53
CA GLN A 85 27.17 -11.30 -0.29
C GLN A 85 26.03 -10.82 0.61
N GLY A 86 25.14 -11.71 1.06
CA GLY A 86 23.96 -11.34 1.85
C GLY A 86 22.96 -10.43 1.11
N THR A 87 22.92 -10.53 -0.22
CA THR A 87 22.06 -9.72 -1.10
C THR A 87 21.12 -10.60 -1.92
N THR A 88 20.31 -10.00 -2.79
CA THR A 88 19.43 -10.70 -3.72
C THR A 88 20.01 -10.70 -5.13
N VAL A 89 19.61 -11.69 -5.95
CA VAL A 89 19.96 -11.75 -7.38
C VAL A 89 19.51 -10.49 -8.11
N SER A 90 18.36 -9.92 -7.75
CA SER A 90 17.86 -8.66 -8.33
C SER A 90 18.74 -7.46 -8.00
N THR A 91 19.27 -7.37 -6.79
CA THR A 91 20.19 -6.30 -6.39
C THR A 91 21.53 -6.46 -7.10
N LEU A 92 22.09 -7.68 -7.14
CA LEU A 92 23.31 -7.99 -7.87
C LEU A 92 23.19 -7.64 -9.35
N ALA A 93 22.08 -8.01 -9.99
CA ALA A 93 21.82 -7.70 -11.39
C ALA A 93 21.70 -6.19 -11.63
N ARG A 94 20.98 -5.47 -10.75
CA ARG A 94 20.85 -4.01 -10.82
C ARG A 94 22.20 -3.32 -10.72
N GLU A 95 23.03 -3.68 -9.74
CA GLU A 95 24.36 -3.09 -9.56
C GLU A 95 25.32 -3.40 -10.72
N ALA A 96 25.26 -4.62 -11.26
CA ALA A 96 26.02 -4.96 -12.47
C ALA A 96 25.58 -4.11 -13.67
N PHE A 97 24.27 -3.92 -13.85
CA PHE A 97 23.72 -3.13 -14.94
C PHE A 97 24.02 -1.63 -14.80
N GLU A 98 23.88 -1.07 -13.59
CA GLU A 98 24.27 0.30 -13.27
C GLU A 98 25.76 0.54 -13.55
N ARG A 99 26.65 -0.36 -13.12
CA ARG A 99 28.09 -0.27 -13.39
C ARG A 99 28.42 -0.36 -14.89
N PHE A 100 27.74 -1.23 -15.63
CA PHE A 100 27.93 -1.38 -17.06
C PHE A 100 27.48 -0.15 -17.86
N LEU A 101 26.43 0.54 -17.42
CA LEU A 101 25.95 1.76 -18.10
C LEU A 101 26.72 3.03 -17.69
N ALA A 102 27.41 3.00 -16.55
CA ALA A 102 28.23 4.11 -16.07
C ALA A 102 29.64 4.15 -16.70
N SER A 103 30.04 3.11 -17.44
CA SER A 103 31.27 3.06 -18.23
C SER A 103 31.08 3.59 -19.64
#